data_AF-A0A367YF32-F1
#
_entry.id   AF-A0A367YF32-F1
#
_cell.length_a   1.000
_cell.length_b   1.000
_cell.length_c   1.000
_cell.angle_alpha   90.00
_cell.angle_beta   90.00
_cell.angle_gamma   90.00
#
_symmetry.space_group_name_H-M   'P 1'
#
loop_
_entity.id
_entity.type
_entity.pdbx_description
1 polymer ?
#
loop_
_entity_poly.entity_id
_entity_poly.type
_entity_poly.pdbx_seq_one_letter_code
_entity_poly.pdbx_strand_id
1 'polypeptide(L)'
;MVSQSEETPVNELDDFEAFLEPDFKAEQFANELLVATNGQDNPELDLTTPIKKLTFDIDECDKRIAKISSSNYESLIANFQQIAECKQILTTRLNPSLDRVNAPFQRIKKEVIEPYDEAVKLNNALKRIHLTLELLRNTSFFIFIIQQVEELTSSLNDKDLVRLAKLHIQIKQLYENASQEKGNEVNVLSIKILRDYQSNAVTRRTSLIKQCSSVISGDFNHLSTLGYKNQKLRANLSALYILDRAEFFDVFDRSTIARQVLSGTAQLTRALQSPRNFTAIMSEVKEASSEYFGKLTDVLGNWSTGTDDENTTLLSVVLDKYGVESLLLLFWVQLNQKFKKNIVASMARGGPIAKNLRVYSKGISASVLEMFKSEKERELLLDSLAMIDYK
;
A
#
# COMPACT_ATOMS: atom_id res chain seq x y z
N MET A 1 4.70 27.45 98.77
CA MET A 1 4.10 26.11 98.90
C MET A 1 2.63 26.33 99.21
N VAL A 2 1.71 25.57 98.60
CA VAL A 2 0.25 25.52 98.92
C VAL A 2 -0.53 26.73 98.41
N SER A 3 -1.75 26.66 97.87
CA SER A 3 -2.53 25.64 97.14
C SER A 3 -3.72 26.45 96.60
N GLN A 4 -3.88 26.64 95.30
CA GLN A 4 -5.07 27.29 94.75
C GLN A 4 -5.93 26.23 94.08
N SER A 5 -7.02 25.94 94.79
CA SER A 5 -8.19 25.19 94.36
C SER A 5 -8.62 25.61 92.95
N GLU A 6 -8.69 24.64 92.05
CA GLU A 6 -9.44 24.75 90.80
C GLU A 6 -10.92 24.98 91.15
N GLU A 7 -11.33 26.26 91.17
CA GLU A 7 -12.74 26.61 91.06
C GLU A 7 -13.17 26.21 89.64
N THR A 8 -13.93 25.13 89.53
CA THR A 8 -14.78 24.86 88.36
C THR A 8 -15.52 26.16 88.03
N PRO A 9 -15.44 26.67 86.78
CA PRO A 9 -16.14 27.90 86.43
C PRO A 9 -17.63 27.61 86.61
N VAL A 10 -18.23 28.23 87.63
CA VAL A 10 -19.69 28.29 87.76
C VAL A 10 -20.18 28.85 86.44
N ASN A 11 -20.97 28.07 85.70
CA ASN A 11 -21.48 28.48 84.42
C ASN A 11 -22.46 29.61 84.69
N GLU A 12 -21.99 30.85 84.56
CA GLU A 12 -22.73 32.07 84.95
C GLU A 12 -24.04 32.25 84.15
N LEU A 13 -24.36 31.32 83.23
CA LEU A 13 -25.52 31.31 82.35
C LEU A 13 -26.46 30.10 82.56
N ASP A 14 -26.32 29.31 83.63
CA ASP A 14 -27.20 28.15 83.89
C ASP A 14 -28.71 28.52 83.93
N ASP A 15 -29.05 29.77 84.28
CA ASP A 15 -30.43 30.29 84.25
C ASP A 15 -31.00 30.51 82.83
N PHE A 16 -30.16 30.40 81.79
CA PHE A 16 -30.46 30.74 80.39
C PHE A 16 -30.32 29.55 79.42
N GLU A 17 -30.23 28.31 79.92
CA GLU A 17 -30.02 27.10 79.09
C GLU A 17 -31.06 26.93 77.98
N ALA A 18 -32.33 27.24 78.27
CA ALA A 18 -33.42 27.16 77.30
C ALA A 18 -33.18 28.01 76.04
N PHE A 19 -32.46 29.14 76.15
CA PHE A 19 -32.12 30.01 75.02
C PHE A 19 -30.97 29.47 74.16
N LEU A 20 -30.18 28.53 74.69
CA LEU A 20 -29.04 27.92 74.02
C LEU A 20 -29.40 26.61 73.31
N GLU A 21 -30.63 26.12 73.48
CA GLU A 21 -31.10 24.91 72.80
C GLU A 21 -31.19 25.13 71.28
N PRO A 22 -30.72 24.17 70.46
CA PRO A 22 -30.69 24.31 69.00
C PRO A 22 -32.07 24.47 68.35
N ASP A 23 -33.14 24.09 69.06
CA ASP A 23 -34.53 24.15 68.60
C ASP A 23 -35.36 25.27 69.28
N PHE A 24 -34.71 26.23 69.95
CA PHE A 24 -35.40 27.30 70.67
C PHE A 24 -36.38 28.06 69.76
N LYS A 25 -37.66 28.09 70.16
CA LYS A 25 -38.72 28.83 69.48
C LYS A 25 -39.30 29.88 70.42
N ALA A 26 -38.98 31.13 70.13
CA ALA A 26 -39.42 32.29 70.92
C ALA A 26 -40.94 32.32 71.15
N GLU A 27 -41.74 31.95 70.15
CA GLU A 27 -43.21 31.91 70.27
C GLU A 27 -43.71 30.82 71.22
N GLN A 28 -43.06 29.65 71.23
CA GLN A 28 -43.42 28.54 72.11
C GLN A 28 -43.01 28.85 73.55
N PHE A 29 -41.81 29.37 73.75
CA PHE A 29 -41.34 29.82 75.05
C PHE A 29 -42.21 30.94 75.63
N ALA A 30 -42.60 31.93 74.82
CA ALA A 30 -43.49 32.99 75.24
C ALA A 30 -44.89 32.45 75.64
N ASN A 31 -45.43 31.50 74.88
CA ASN A 31 -46.70 30.86 75.20
C ASN A 31 -46.62 30.03 76.49
N GLU A 32 -45.55 29.25 76.68
CA GLU A 32 -45.32 28.48 77.90
C GLU A 32 -45.18 29.39 79.12
N LEU A 33 -44.49 30.53 78.98
CA LEU A 33 -44.36 31.52 80.05
C LEU A 33 -45.71 32.18 80.40
N LEU A 34 -46.53 32.49 79.40
CA LEU A 34 -47.89 33.03 79.59
C LEU A 34 -48.78 32.03 80.33
N VAL A 35 -48.75 30.76 79.92
CA VAL A 35 -49.51 29.67 80.55
C VAL A 35 -49.02 29.42 81.98
N ALA A 36 -47.71 29.41 82.21
CA ALA A 36 -47.12 29.20 83.53
C ALA A 36 -47.45 30.34 84.52
N THR A 37 -47.55 31.58 84.04
CA THR A 37 -47.81 32.75 84.90
C THR A 37 -49.29 32.90 85.26
N ASN A 38 -50.20 32.52 84.35
CA ASN A 38 -51.64 32.73 84.52
C ASN A 38 -52.39 31.49 85.01
N GLY A 39 -51.88 30.27 84.80
CA GLY A 39 -52.62 29.03 85.06
C GLY A 39 -53.81 28.83 84.11
N GLN A 40 -54.48 27.67 84.17
CA GLN A 40 -55.56 27.34 83.23
C GLN A 40 -56.93 27.93 83.60
N ASP A 41 -57.13 28.39 84.84
CA ASP A 41 -58.44 28.72 85.40
C ASP A 41 -58.61 30.20 85.83
N ASN A 42 -57.68 31.08 85.45
CA ASN A 42 -57.71 32.48 85.88
C ASN A 42 -58.56 33.33 84.91
N PRO A 43 -59.62 34.03 85.38
CA PRO A 43 -60.56 34.72 84.49
C PRO A 43 -60.02 36.02 83.87
N GLU A 44 -58.90 36.55 84.37
CA GLU A 44 -58.22 37.73 83.82
C GLU A 44 -56.78 37.39 83.42
N LEU A 45 -56.39 37.79 82.21
CA LEU A 45 -55.06 37.54 81.65
C LEU A 45 -54.06 38.60 82.12
N ASP A 46 -53.10 38.21 82.97
CA ASP A 46 -51.97 39.04 83.37
C ASP A 46 -50.80 38.91 82.38
N LEU A 47 -50.66 39.93 81.54
CA LEU A 47 -49.51 40.10 80.64
C LEU A 47 -48.37 40.92 81.27
N THR A 48 -48.64 41.61 82.37
CA THR A 48 -47.68 42.53 82.99
C THR A 48 -46.56 41.77 83.67
N THR A 49 -46.89 40.68 84.36
CA THR A 49 -45.91 39.86 85.09
C THR A 49 -44.95 39.09 84.16
N PRO A 50 -45.42 38.38 83.10
CA PRO A 50 -44.54 37.74 82.12
C PRO A 50 -43.60 38.70 81.41
N ILE A 51 -44.10 39.88 81.01
CA ILE A 51 -43.29 40.92 80.35
C ILE A 51 -42.20 41.43 81.31
N LYS A 52 -42.56 41.73 82.56
CA LYS A 52 -41.58 42.17 83.57
C LYS A 52 -40.49 41.12 83.81
N LYS A 53 -40.85 39.83 83.82
CA LYS A 53 -39.88 38.74 83.96
C LYS A 53 -38.92 38.66 82.76
N LEU A 54 -39.44 38.69 81.53
CA LEU A 54 -38.59 38.71 80.33
C LEU A 54 -37.67 39.94 80.27
N THR A 55 -38.16 41.12 80.63
CA THR A 55 -37.32 42.33 80.68
C THR A 55 -36.21 42.19 81.72
N PHE A 56 -36.53 41.63 82.89
CA PHE A 56 -35.52 41.35 83.91
C PHE A 56 -34.46 40.34 83.42
N ASP A 57 -34.89 39.26 82.76
CA ASP A 57 -33.99 38.23 82.23
C ASP A 57 -33.07 38.81 81.13
N ILE A 58 -33.59 39.69 80.25
CA ILE A 58 -32.78 40.41 79.25
C ILE A 58 -31.75 41.33 79.94
N ASP A 59 -32.19 42.15 80.90
CA ASP A 59 -31.30 43.06 81.62
C ASP A 59 -30.22 42.31 82.38
N GLU A 60 -30.55 41.15 82.94
CA GLU A 60 -29.60 40.29 83.66
C GLU A 60 -28.61 39.61 82.71
N CYS A 61 -29.09 39.12 81.56
CA CYS A 61 -28.23 38.58 80.51
C CYS A 61 -27.23 39.64 80.01
N ASP A 62 -27.71 40.85 79.70
CA ASP A 62 -26.86 41.96 79.27
C ASP A 62 -25.82 42.35 80.33
N LYS A 63 -26.22 42.39 81.61
CA LYS A 63 -25.29 42.64 82.72
C LYS A 63 -24.24 41.54 82.84
N ARG A 64 -24.64 40.26 82.74
CA ARG A 64 -23.72 39.12 82.84
C ARG A 64 -22.77 39.08 81.64
N ILE A 65 -23.27 39.28 80.43
CA ILE A 65 -22.43 39.41 79.23
C ILE A 65 -21.44 40.57 79.38
N ALA A 66 -21.89 41.73 79.86
CA ALA A 66 -21.00 42.86 80.12
C ALA A 66 -19.96 42.53 81.21
N LYS A 67 -20.34 41.84 82.28
CA LYS A 67 -19.43 41.40 83.35
C LYS A 67 -18.41 40.38 82.85
N ILE A 68 -18.83 39.37 82.09
CA ILE A 68 -17.95 38.35 81.50
C ILE A 68 -16.99 39.00 80.51
N SER A 69 -17.50 39.88 79.65
CA SER A 69 -16.69 40.60 78.66
C SER A 69 -15.70 41.56 79.32
N SER A 70 -16.09 42.24 80.41
CA SER A 70 -15.21 43.15 81.16
C SER A 70 -14.24 42.46 82.09
N SER A 71 -14.52 41.23 82.56
CA SER A 71 -13.58 40.42 83.36
C SER A 71 -12.59 39.65 82.49
N ASN A 72 -13.00 39.21 81.30
CA ASN A 72 -12.17 38.43 80.38
C ASN A 72 -11.64 39.24 79.18
N TYR A 73 -11.68 40.58 79.27
CA TYR A 73 -11.31 41.48 78.18
C TYR A 73 -9.91 41.19 77.62
N GLU A 74 -8.94 40.84 78.48
CA GLU A 74 -7.57 40.54 78.08
C GLU A 74 -7.49 39.31 77.15
N SER A 75 -8.22 38.25 77.48
CA SER A 75 -8.27 37.02 76.68
C SER A 75 -9.00 37.24 75.35
N LEU A 76 -10.08 38.02 75.35
CA LEU A 76 -10.78 38.42 74.12
C LEU A 76 -9.86 39.24 73.21
N ILE A 77 -9.16 40.24 73.75
CA ILE A 77 -8.21 41.07 73.01
C ILE A 77 -7.07 40.21 72.45
N ALA A 78 -6.50 39.31 73.24
CA ALA A 78 -5.44 38.40 72.78
C ALA A 78 -5.90 37.49 71.63
N ASN A 79 -7.13 36.95 71.70
CA ASN A 79 -7.70 36.16 70.61
C ASN A 79 -7.93 37.00 69.35
N PHE A 80 -8.46 38.21 69.47
CA PHE A 80 -8.63 39.12 68.33
C PHE A 80 -7.27 39.51 67.72
N GLN A 81 -6.23 39.71 68.54
CA GLN A 81 -4.87 39.95 68.09
C GLN A 81 -4.31 38.74 67.33
N GLN A 82 -4.43 37.52 67.84
CA GLN A 82 -4.00 36.31 67.13
C GLN A 82 -4.74 36.10 65.80
N ILE A 83 -6.06 36.33 65.77
CA ILE A 83 -6.84 36.26 64.53
C ILE A 83 -6.35 37.33 63.54
N ALA A 84 -6.07 38.54 64.02
CA ALA A 84 -5.53 39.62 63.19
C ALA A 84 -4.14 39.28 62.65
N GLU A 85 -3.25 38.70 63.46
CA GLU A 85 -1.91 38.27 63.06
C GLU A 85 -1.97 37.10 62.05
N CYS A 86 -2.79 36.09 62.29
CA CYS A 86 -2.98 34.98 61.35
C CYS A 86 -3.54 35.48 60.02
N LYS A 87 -4.55 36.36 60.04
CA LYS A 87 -5.05 37.01 58.82
C LYS A 87 -3.94 37.81 58.15
N GLN A 88 -3.15 38.57 58.90
CA GLN A 88 -2.06 39.37 58.36
C GLN A 88 -1.02 38.47 57.66
N ILE A 89 -0.59 37.37 58.29
CA ILE A 89 0.34 36.39 57.70
C ILE A 89 -0.24 35.79 56.41
N LEU A 90 -1.51 35.40 56.43
CA LEU A 90 -2.18 34.80 55.28
C LEU A 90 -2.22 35.78 54.10
N THR A 91 -2.58 37.04 54.36
CA THR A 91 -2.69 38.06 53.31
C THR A 91 -1.32 38.57 52.83
N THR A 92 -0.32 38.72 53.70
CA THR A 92 0.97 39.33 53.33
C THR A 92 2.02 38.33 52.88
N ARG A 93 1.98 37.08 53.33
CA ARG A 93 2.96 36.05 52.96
C ARG A 93 2.38 34.94 52.12
N LEU A 94 1.31 34.31 52.60
CA LEU A 94 0.84 33.07 51.99
C LEU A 94 0.19 33.31 50.62
N ASN A 95 -0.76 34.23 50.53
CA ASN A 95 -1.44 34.55 49.27
C ASN A 95 -0.44 35.04 48.19
N PRO A 96 0.46 36.01 48.47
CA PRO A 96 1.43 36.44 47.46
C PRO A 96 2.41 35.34 47.04
N SER A 97 2.79 34.44 47.96
CA SER A 97 3.66 33.30 47.62
C SER A 97 2.93 32.29 46.74
N LEU A 98 1.65 32.03 47.01
CA LEU A 98 0.81 31.16 46.20
C LEU A 98 0.61 31.75 44.80
N ASP A 99 0.35 33.06 44.70
CA ASP A 99 0.23 33.77 43.43
C ASP A 99 1.53 33.75 42.63
N ARG A 100 2.68 33.92 43.30
CA ARG A 100 4.01 33.80 42.67
C ARG A 100 4.27 32.42 42.08
N VAL A 101 3.67 31.36 42.62
CA VAL A 101 3.82 29.99 42.10
C VAL A 101 2.78 29.69 41.02
N ASN A 102 1.54 30.14 41.20
CA ASN A 102 0.46 29.91 40.25
C ASN A 102 0.62 30.74 38.98
N ALA A 103 1.10 31.98 39.05
CA ALA A 103 1.22 32.85 37.89
C ALA A 103 2.16 32.26 36.80
N PRO A 104 3.37 31.74 37.12
CA PRO A 104 4.19 31.02 36.15
C PRO A 104 3.52 29.79 35.56
N PHE A 105 2.79 29.00 36.37
CA PHE A 105 2.10 27.81 35.88
C PHE A 105 0.96 28.15 34.90
N GLN A 106 0.16 29.16 35.24
CA GLN A 106 -0.88 29.67 34.34
C GLN A 106 -0.28 30.27 33.07
N ARG A 107 0.88 30.93 33.20
CA ARG A 107 1.62 31.46 32.06
C ARG A 107 2.12 30.33 31.14
N ILE A 108 2.72 29.26 31.68
CA ILE A 108 3.16 28.11 30.89
C ILE A 108 1.97 27.42 30.21
N LYS A 109 0.87 27.23 30.93
CA LYS A 109 -0.35 26.65 30.35
C LYS A 109 -0.83 27.46 29.15
N LYS A 110 -0.92 28.78 29.30
CA LYS A 110 -1.43 29.69 28.27
C LYS A 110 -0.44 29.92 27.11
N GLU A 111 0.84 30.07 27.41
CA GLU A 111 1.86 30.45 26.41
C GLU A 111 2.52 29.24 25.73
N VAL A 112 2.43 28.04 26.32
CA VAL A 112 3.12 26.85 25.81
C VAL A 112 2.15 25.70 25.52
N ILE A 113 1.35 25.29 26.50
CA ILE A 113 0.50 24.09 26.37
C ILE A 113 -0.63 24.34 25.37
N GLU A 114 -1.38 25.43 25.53
CA GLU A 114 -2.49 25.76 24.62
C GLU A 114 -2.02 25.93 23.15
N PRO A 115 -0.95 26.70 22.85
CA PRO A 115 -0.42 26.78 21.49
C PRO A 115 0.11 25.44 20.94
N TYR A 116 0.71 24.61 21.78
CA TYR A 116 1.17 23.27 21.38
C TYR A 116 -0.01 22.39 20.97
N ASP A 117 -1.08 22.35 21.77
CA ASP A 117 -2.27 21.57 21.46
C ASP A 117 -2.96 22.05 20.18
N GLU A 118 -3.00 23.36 19.94
CA GLU A 118 -3.47 23.93 18.68
C GLU A 118 -2.58 23.52 17.50
N ALA A 119 -1.25 23.58 17.66
CA ALA A 119 -0.31 23.16 16.63
C ALA A 119 -0.45 21.66 16.31
N VAL A 120 -0.67 20.80 17.31
CA VAL A 120 -0.92 19.36 17.10
C VAL A 120 -2.22 19.14 16.32
N LYS A 121 -3.29 19.87 16.65
CA LYS A 121 -4.56 19.81 15.90
C LYS A 121 -4.37 20.22 14.45
N LEU A 122 -3.66 21.33 14.19
CA LEU A 122 -3.35 21.82 12.85
C LEU A 122 -2.48 20.83 12.07
N ASN A 123 -1.44 20.27 12.70
CA ASN A 123 -0.59 19.25 12.09
C ASN A 123 -1.38 18.00 11.70
N ASN A 124 -2.32 17.56 12.55
CA ASN A 124 -3.19 16.43 12.22
C ASN A 124 -4.14 16.76 11.06
N ALA A 125 -4.66 17.98 10.99
CA ALA A 125 -5.46 18.43 9.85
C ALA A 125 -4.63 18.44 8.55
N LEU A 126 -3.40 18.96 8.61
CA LEU A 126 -2.45 18.96 7.49
C LEU A 126 -2.12 17.54 7.00
N LYS A 127 -1.85 16.60 7.91
CA LYS A 127 -1.63 15.18 7.57
C LYS A 127 -2.83 14.59 6.83
N ARG A 128 -4.05 14.84 7.30
CA ARG A 128 -5.28 14.36 6.64
C ARG A 128 -5.46 14.98 5.26
N ILE A 129 -5.20 16.28 5.11
CA ILE A 129 -5.26 16.97 3.81
C ILE A 129 -4.23 16.38 2.84
N HIS A 130 -3.00 16.15 3.31
CA HIS A 130 -1.93 15.55 2.52
C HIS A 130 -2.31 14.16 2.01
N LEU A 131 -2.79 13.28 2.91
CA LEU A 131 -3.27 11.94 2.54
C LEU A 131 -4.42 12.00 1.52
N THR A 132 -5.35 12.94 1.71
CA THR A 132 -6.48 13.14 0.78
C THR A 132 -5.99 13.57 -0.60
N LEU A 133 -5.03 14.50 -0.65
CA LEU A 133 -4.46 15.00 -1.89
C LEU A 133 -3.68 13.92 -2.64
N GLU A 134 -2.92 13.10 -1.92
CA GLU A 134 -2.17 11.98 -2.48
C GLU A 134 -3.11 10.94 -3.11
N LEU A 135 -4.16 10.54 -2.39
CA LEU A 135 -5.20 9.66 -2.93
C LEU A 135 -5.86 10.25 -4.17
N LEU A 136 -6.22 11.54 -4.13
CA LEU A 136 -6.87 12.21 -5.25
C LEU A 136 -5.95 12.28 -6.48
N ARG A 137 -4.66 12.58 -6.28
CA ARG A 137 -3.66 12.63 -7.35
C ARG A 137 -3.47 11.25 -8.00
N ASN A 138 -3.32 10.21 -7.18
CA ASN A 138 -3.16 8.85 -7.67
C ASN A 138 -4.40 8.38 -8.44
N THR A 139 -5.59 8.71 -7.95
CA THR A 139 -6.86 8.43 -8.63
C THR A 139 -6.99 9.17 -9.95
N SER A 140 -6.66 10.46 -9.96
CA SER A 140 -6.71 11.29 -11.16
C SER A 140 -5.75 10.79 -12.24
N PHE A 141 -4.51 10.45 -11.84
CA PHE A 141 -3.53 9.86 -12.74
C PHE A 141 -4.01 8.52 -13.32
N PHE A 142 -4.59 7.66 -12.49
CA PHE A 142 -5.16 6.39 -12.93
C PHE A 142 -6.31 6.57 -13.93
N ILE A 143 -7.25 7.49 -13.65
CA ILE A 143 -8.36 7.80 -14.56
C ILE A 143 -7.81 8.33 -15.90
N PHE A 144 -6.80 9.21 -15.85
CA PHE A 144 -6.17 9.74 -17.05
C PHE A 144 -5.48 8.65 -17.89
N ILE A 145 -4.82 7.69 -17.26
CA ILE A 145 -4.26 6.53 -17.96
C ILE A 145 -5.37 5.68 -18.61
N ILE A 146 -6.44 5.39 -17.89
CA ILE A 146 -7.58 4.63 -18.45
C ILE A 146 -8.17 5.35 -19.65
N GLN A 147 -8.38 6.67 -19.54
CA GLN A 147 -8.91 7.46 -20.65
C GLN A 147 -8.02 7.33 -21.89
N GLN A 148 -6.69 7.47 -21.73
CA GLN A 148 -5.75 7.26 -22.83
C GLN A 148 -5.80 5.83 -23.39
N VAL A 149 -5.97 4.82 -22.53
CA VAL A 149 -6.12 3.43 -22.99
C VAL A 149 -7.37 3.27 -23.84
N GLU A 150 -8.51 3.82 -23.42
CA GLU A 150 -9.77 3.74 -24.19
C GLU A 150 -9.67 4.51 -25.51
N GLU A 151 -9.10 5.72 -25.49
CA GLU A 151 -8.87 6.52 -26.69
C GLU A 151 -8.01 5.77 -27.71
N LEU A 152 -6.84 5.26 -27.31
CA LEU A 152 -5.95 4.52 -28.21
C LEU A 152 -6.54 3.17 -28.65
N THR A 153 -7.37 2.54 -27.82
CA THR A 153 -8.07 1.30 -28.21
C THR A 153 -9.11 1.58 -29.28
N SER A 154 -9.79 2.72 -29.23
CA SER A 154 -10.81 3.11 -30.20
C SER A 154 -10.23 3.53 -31.56
N SER A 155 -9.04 4.13 -31.57
CA SER A 155 -8.36 4.65 -32.77
C SER A 155 -7.06 3.88 -33.06
N LEU A 156 -7.14 2.56 -33.11
CA LEU A 156 -5.95 1.69 -33.12
C LEU A 156 -5.11 1.87 -34.41
N ASN A 157 -4.02 2.65 -34.32
CA ASN A 157 -2.96 2.68 -35.33
C ASN A 157 -1.76 1.83 -34.88
N ASP A 158 -0.95 1.37 -35.84
CA ASP A 158 0.25 0.56 -35.54
C ASP A 158 1.24 1.29 -34.61
N LYS A 159 1.39 2.61 -34.74
CA LYS A 159 2.27 3.41 -33.87
C LYS A 159 1.73 3.54 -32.44
N ASP A 160 0.42 3.54 -32.29
CA ASP A 160 -0.27 3.71 -31.02
C ASP A 160 -0.26 2.41 -30.19
N LEU A 161 -0.03 1.27 -30.84
CA LEU A 161 0.04 -0.04 -30.18
C LEU A 161 1.18 -0.15 -29.16
N VAL A 162 2.37 0.38 -29.48
CA VAL A 162 3.52 0.37 -28.56
C VAL A 162 3.24 1.28 -27.36
N ARG A 163 2.58 2.43 -27.59
CA ARG A 163 2.14 3.33 -26.52
C ARG A 163 1.09 2.65 -25.63
N LEU A 164 0.12 1.98 -26.23
CA LEU A 164 -0.91 1.21 -25.51
C LEU A 164 -0.29 0.12 -24.64
N ALA A 165 0.72 -0.60 -25.14
CA ALA A 165 1.49 -1.57 -24.36
C ALA A 165 2.17 -0.93 -23.14
N LYS A 166 2.83 0.23 -23.31
CA LYS A 166 3.45 0.99 -22.21
C LYS A 166 2.41 1.41 -21.16
N LEU A 167 1.22 1.89 -21.57
CA LEU A 167 0.15 2.27 -20.63
C LEU A 167 -0.37 1.07 -19.82
N HIS A 168 -0.55 -0.10 -20.44
CA HIS A 168 -0.93 -1.31 -19.72
C HIS A 168 0.12 -1.75 -18.69
N ILE A 169 1.41 -1.56 -18.98
CA ILE A 169 2.48 -1.80 -18.02
C ILE A 169 2.45 -0.78 -16.88
N GLN A 170 2.20 0.50 -17.16
CA GLN A 170 2.04 1.50 -16.10
C GLN A 170 0.88 1.14 -15.16
N ILE A 171 -0.27 0.72 -15.70
CA ILE A 171 -1.39 0.23 -14.87
C ILE A 171 -0.96 -0.97 -14.02
N LYS A 172 -0.24 -1.93 -14.60
CA LYS A 172 0.27 -3.11 -13.89
C LYS A 172 1.20 -2.71 -12.74
N GLN A 173 2.15 -1.81 -12.99
CA GLN A 173 3.09 -1.30 -12.00
C GLN A 173 2.38 -0.56 -10.86
N LEU A 174 1.34 0.24 -11.16
CA LEU A 174 0.53 0.89 -10.14
C LEU A 174 -0.10 -0.13 -9.17
N TYR A 175 -0.64 -1.24 -9.67
CA TYR A 175 -1.20 -2.30 -8.84
C TYR A 175 -0.13 -3.10 -8.08
N GLU A 176 1.03 -3.37 -8.69
CA GLU A 176 2.15 -4.06 -8.05
C GLU A 176 2.72 -3.25 -6.89
N ASN A 177 2.98 -1.96 -7.11
CA ASN A 177 3.48 -1.03 -6.08
C ASN A 177 2.49 -0.94 -4.91
N ALA A 178 1.19 -0.79 -5.20
CA ALA A 178 0.16 -0.73 -4.17
C ALA A 178 0.02 -2.03 -3.35
N SER A 179 0.46 -3.17 -3.90
CA SER A 179 0.45 -4.47 -3.22
C SER A 179 1.72 -4.72 -2.37
N GLN A 180 2.84 -4.08 -2.73
CA GLN A 180 4.12 -4.20 -2.02
C GLN A 180 4.21 -3.26 -0.81
N GLU A 181 3.50 -2.13 -0.85
CA GLU A 181 3.37 -1.18 0.27
C GLU A 181 2.49 -1.74 1.40
N LYS A 182 2.96 -2.77 2.09
CA LYS A 182 2.30 -3.38 3.26
C LYS A 182 2.26 -2.49 4.51
N GLY A 183 2.81 -1.27 4.45
CA GLY A 183 2.98 -0.37 5.59
C GLY A 183 2.21 0.95 5.54
N ASN A 184 1.62 1.32 4.39
CA ASN A 184 0.80 2.53 4.28
C ASN A 184 -0.67 2.14 4.46
N GLU A 185 -1.32 2.69 5.51
CA GLU A 185 -2.73 2.39 5.84
C GLU A 185 -3.71 2.83 4.74
N VAL A 186 -3.24 3.61 3.75
CA VAL A 186 -4.06 4.24 2.72
C VAL A 186 -3.35 4.17 1.36
N ASN A 187 -3.58 3.07 0.63
CA ASN A 187 -3.02 2.85 -0.71
C ASN A 187 -4.07 3.09 -1.81
N VAL A 188 -3.62 3.11 -3.06
CA VAL A 188 -4.46 3.16 -4.28
C VAL A 188 -5.60 2.11 -4.27
N LEU A 189 -5.34 0.93 -3.69
CA LEU A 189 -6.32 -0.17 -3.53
C LEU A 189 -7.42 0.10 -2.49
N SER A 190 -7.27 1.11 -1.62
CA SER A 190 -8.32 1.52 -0.68
C SER A 190 -9.56 2.05 -1.42
N ILE A 191 -9.36 2.57 -2.64
CA ILE A 191 -10.41 3.17 -3.44
C ILE A 191 -11.14 2.10 -4.25
N LYS A 192 -12.45 1.99 -4.02
CA LYS A 192 -13.31 0.97 -4.64
C LYS A 192 -13.22 0.93 -6.17
N ILE A 193 -13.30 2.08 -6.85
CA ILE A 193 -13.28 2.12 -8.32
C ILE A 193 -11.98 1.57 -8.92
N LEU A 194 -10.84 1.79 -8.27
CA LEU A 194 -9.53 1.31 -8.72
C LEU A 194 -9.40 -0.20 -8.49
N ARG A 195 -9.87 -0.68 -7.34
CA ARG A 195 -9.92 -2.11 -7.03
C ARG A 195 -10.84 -2.88 -7.99
N ASP A 196 -12.04 -2.37 -8.24
CA ASP A 196 -13.03 -3.03 -9.10
C ASP A 196 -12.55 -3.10 -10.56
N TYR A 197 -11.75 -2.13 -11.02
CA TYR A 197 -11.19 -2.11 -12.37
C TYR A 197 -10.05 -3.13 -12.57
N GLN A 198 -9.42 -3.64 -11.51
CA GLN A 198 -8.24 -4.51 -11.61
C GLN A 198 -8.48 -5.75 -12.50
N SER A 199 -9.65 -6.39 -12.34
CA SER A 199 -10.06 -7.53 -13.16
C SER A 199 -10.17 -7.18 -14.66
N ASN A 200 -10.76 -6.02 -14.96
CA ASN A 200 -10.89 -5.52 -16.32
C ASN A 200 -9.51 -5.16 -16.93
N ALA A 201 -8.62 -4.52 -16.17
CA ALA A 201 -7.26 -4.21 -16.60
C ALA A 201 -6.49 -5.48 -17.01
N VAL A 202 -6.56 -6.53 -16.18
CA VAL A 202 -5.91 -7.83 -16.46
C VAL A 202 -6.51 -8.49 -17.69
N THR A 203 -7.83 -8.48 -17.82
CA THR A 203 -8.55 -9.08 -18.95
C THR A 203 -8.18 -8.38 -20.27
N ARG A 204 -8.19 -7.04 -20.29
CA ARG A 204 -7.83 -6.25 -21.47
C ARG A 204 -6.37 -6.46 -21.88
N ARG A 205 -5.44 -6.45 -20.92
CA ARG A 205 -4.03 -6.75 -21.16
C ARG A 205 -3.86 -8.14 -21.80
N THR A 206 -4.55 -9.14 -21.26
CA THR A 206 -4.49 -10.52 -21.77
C THR A 206 -5.08 -10.64 -23.17
N SER A 207 -6.17 -9.91 -23.45
CA SER A 207 -6.76 -9.83 -24.79
C SER A 207 -5.77 -9.22 -25.80
N LEU A 208 -5.10 -8.12 -25.43
CA LEU A 208 -4.10 -7.47 -26.26
C LEU A 208 -2.91 -8.40 -26.56
N ILE A 209 -2.40 -9.11 -25.55
CA ILE A 209 -1.33 -10.12 -25.72
C ILE A 209 -1.75 -11.19 -26.73
N LYS A 210 -2.98 -11.71 -26.63
CA LYS A 210 -3.51 -12.71 -27.57
C LYS A 210 -3.63 -12.16 -28.99
N GLN A 211 -4.10 -10.93 -29.15
CA GLN A 211 -4.19 -10.27 -30.45
C GLN A 211 -2.81 -10.11 -31.09
N CYS A 212 -1.84 -9.56 -30.36
CA CYS A 212 -0.46 -9.43 -30.84
C CYS A 212 0.11 -10.80 -31.23
N SER A 213 -0.06 -11.81 -30.39
CA SER A 213 0.43 -13.17 -30.65
C SER A 213 -0.17 -13.79 -31.91
N SER A 214 -1.48 -13.58 -32.14
CA SER A 214 -2.16 -14.06 -33.35
C SER A 214 -1.67 -13.36 -34.62
N VAL A 215 -1.45 -12.04 -34.57
CA VAL A 215 -0.95 -11.27 -35.71
C VAL A 215 0.48 -11.69 -36.04
N ILE A 216 1.35 -11.81 -35.02
CA ILE A 216 2.74 -12.25 -35.19
C ILE A 216 2.79 -13.66 -35.79
N SER A 217 1.99 -14.58 -35.25
CA SER A 217 1.90 -15.96 -35.76
C SER A 217 1.35 -16.02 -37.18
N GLY A 218 0.52 -15.07 -37.60
CA GLY A 218 0.03 -14.97 -38.97
C GLY A 218 1.09 -14.45 -39.93
N ASP A 219 1.71 -13.33 -39.56
CA ASP A 219 2.66 -12.60 -40.40
C ASP A 219 4.01 -13.32 -40.55
N PHE A 220 4.44 -14.14 -39.59
CA PHE A 220 5.66 -14.95 -39.73
C PHE A 220 5.51 -16.15 -40.68
N ASN A 221 4.29 -16.45 -41.14
CA ASN A 221 4.03 -17.61 -41.99
C ASN A 221 4.37 -17.39 -43.46
N HIS A 222 4.42 -16.14 -43.90
CA HIS A 222 4.62 -15.79 -45.29
C HIS A 222 5.90 -14.99 -45.45
N LEU A 223 6.69 -15.33 -46.47
CA LEU A 223 7.92 -14.59 -46.77
C LEU A 223 7.63 -13.18 -47.30
N SER A 224 6.42 -12.95 -47.83
CA SER A 224 5.96 -11.65 -48.34
C SER A 224 5.66 -10.63 -47.25
N THR A 225 5.29 -11.08 -46.06
CA THR A 225 4.98 -10.24 -44.89
C THR A 225 6.23 -9.92 -44.06
N LEU A 226 7.31 -10.69 -44.24
CA LEU A 226 8.65 -10.47 -43.69
C LEU A 226 9.41 -9.38 -44.47
N GLY A 227 8.91 -8.16 -44.40
CA GLY A 227 9.54 -6.99 -45.00
C GLY A 227 9.78 -5.89 -43.97
N TYR A 228 10.88 -5.14 -44.11
CA TYR A 228 11.21 -3.98 -43.27
C TYR A 228 10.07 -2.95 -43.17
N LYS A 229 9.27 -2.80 -44.23
CA LYS A 229 8.14 -1.86 -44.31
C LYS A 229 6.90 -2.29 -43.52
N ASN A 230 6.86 -3.51 -42.99
CA ASN A 230 5.72 -4.01 -42.23
C ASN A 230 5.70 -3.39 -40.82
N GLN A 231 5.13 -2.18 -40.72
CA GLN A 231 5.00 -1.45 -39.46
C GLN A 231 4.10 -2.17 -38.46
N LYS A 232 3.09 -2.88 -38.94
CA LYS A 232 2.17 -3.69 -38.13
C LYS A 232 2.90 -4.81 -37.40
N LEU A 233 3.70 -5.62 -38.11
CA LEU A 233 4.47 -6.70 -37.48
C LEU A 233 5.48 -6.15 -36.47
N ARG A 234 6.20 -5.08 -36.85
CA ARG A 234 7.13 -4.39 -35.94
C ARG A 234 6.42 -3.95 -34.65
N ALA A 235 5.32 -3.23 -34.78
CA ALA A 235 4.58 -2.70 -33.64
C ALA A 235 4.07 -3.82 -32.72
N ASN A 236 3.55 -4.90 -33.29
CA ASN A 236 3.06 -6.05 -32.52
C ASN A 236 4.19 -6.78 -31.78
N LEU A 237 5.36 -6.94 -32.41
CA LEU A 237 6.53 -7.54 -31.76
C LEU A 237 7.04 -6.70 -30.60
N SER A 238 7.22 -5.39 -30.81
CA SER A 238 7.65 -4.47 -29.75
C SER A 238 6.61 -4.40 -28.62
N ALA A 239 5.32 -4.34 -28.96
CA ALA A 239 4.24 -4.32 -27.98
C ALA A 239 4.19 -5.62 -27.15
N LEU A 240 4.32 -6.79 -27.79
CA LEU A 240 4.34 -8.07 -27.09
C LEU A 240 5.56 -8.18 -26.16
N TYR A 241 6.73 -7.76 -26.62
CA TYR A 241 7.94 -7.75 -25.79
C TYR A 241 7.80 -6.87 -24.53
N ILE A 242 7.15 -5.70 -24.66
CA ILE A 242 6.87 -4.80 -23.53
C ILE A 242 5.83 -5.41 -22.58
N LEU A 243 4.76 -6.01 -23.12
CA LEU A 243 3.65 -6.55 -22.33
C LEU A 243 4.01 -7.83 -21.57
N ASP A 244 4.71 -8.75 -22.24
CA ASP A 244 5.10 -10.05 -21.70
C ASP A 244 6.31 -10.62 -22.47
N ARG A 245 7.49 -10.56 -21.85
CA ARG A 245 8.73 -11.08 -22.43
C ARG A 245 8.70 -12.59 -22.63
N ALA A 246 8.04 -13.34 -21.75
CA ALA A 246 8.01 -14.80 -21.85
C ALA A 246 7.15 -15.24 -23.03
N GLU A 247 5.96 -14.66 -23.17
CA GLU A 247 5.07 -14.92 -24.30
C GLU A 247 5.71 -14.50 -25.63
N PHE A 248 6.43 -13.36 -25.66
CA PHE A 248 7.18 -12.93 -26.83
C PHE A 248 8.13 -14.02 -27.35
N PHE A 249 8.98 -14.58 -26.47
CA PHE A 249 9.95 -15.59 -26.88
C PHE A 249 9.29 -16.91 -27.31
N ASP A 250 8.21 -17.31 -26.63
CA ASP A 250 7.48 -18.53 -26.97
C ASP A 250 6.76 -18.42 -28.33
N VAL A 251 6.06 -17.31 -28.58
CA VAL A 251 5.40 -17.04 -29.87
C VAL A 251 6.43 -16.90 -30.98
N PHE A 252 7.57 -16.27 -30.70
CA PHE A 252 8.66 -16.14 -31.65
C PHE A 252 9.22 -17.51 -32.05
N ASP A 253 9.59 -18.35 -31.08
CA ASP A 253 10.11 -19.69 -31.34
C ASP A 253 9.12 -20.54 -32.13
N ARG A 254 7.87 -20.58 -31.66
CA ARG A 254 6.79 -21.36 -32.27
C ARG A 254 6.52 -20.94 -33.71
N SER A 255 6.48 -19.65 -33.98
CA SER A 255 6.11 -19.11 -35.31
C SER A 255 7.26 -19.09 -36.31
N THR A 256 8.51 -19.06 -35.83
CA THR A 256 9.69 -18.95 -36.69
C THR A 256 10.51 -20.25 -36.66
N ILE A 257 11.32 -20.46 -35.63
CA ILE A 257 12.31 -21.53 -35.53
C ILE A 257 11.63 -22.90 -35.54
N ALA A 258 10.75 -23.19 -34.58
CA ALA A 258 10.13 -24.49 -34.44
C ALA A 258 9.32 -24.89 -35.69
N ARG A 259 8.61 -23.92 -36.28
CA ARG A 259 7.83 -24.13 -37.51
C ARG A 259 8.72 -24.44 -38.71
N GLN A 260 9.76 -23.65 -38.95
CA GLN A 260 10.69 -23.91 -40.05
C GLN A 260 11.43 -25.24 -39.84
N VAL A 261 11.84 -25.54 -38.61
CA VAL A 261 12.45 -26.84 -38.25
C VAL A 261 11.50 -28.00 -38.56
N LEU A 262 10.20 -27.88 -38.23
CA LEU A 262 9.20 -28.90 -38.55
C LEU A 262 9.03 -29.08 -40.06
N SER A 263 8.93 -27.98 -40.82
CA SER A 263 8.81 -28.01 -42.28
C SER A 263 10.03 -28.68 -42.94
N GLY A 264 11.24 -28.23 -42.59
CA GLY A 264 12.50 -28.77 -43.11
C GLY A 264 12.69 -30.24 -42.72
N THR A 265 12.40 -30.61 -41.47
CA THR A 265 12.46 -32.01 -41.02
C THR A 265 11.48 -32.89 -41.83
N ALA A 266 10.27 -32.41 -42.11
CA ALA A 266 9.29 -33.16 -42.89
C ALA A 266 9.69 -33.31 -44.38
N GLN A 267 10.31 -32.29 -44.97
CA GLN A 267 10.90 -32.37 -46.32
C GLN A 267 12.06 -33.37 -46.37
N LEU A 268 13.01 -33.29 -45.44
CA LEU A 268 14.14 -34.20 -45.38
C LEU A 268 13.72 -35.64 -45.05
N THR A 269 12.70 -35.84 -44.21
CA THR A 269 12.17 -37.17 -43.91
C THR A 269 11.50 -37.80 -45.14
N ARG A 270 10.80 -37.00 -45.97
CA ARG A 270 10.31 -37.46 -47.28
C ARG A 270 11.46 -37.79 -48.23
N ALA A 271 12.51 -36.97 -48.21
CA ALA A 271 13.71 -37.21 -49.02
C ALA A 271 14.42 -38.53 -48.66
N LEU A 272 14.40 -38.95 -47.39
CA LEU A 272 14.94 -40.26 -46.99
C LEU A 272 14.23 -41.44 -47.67
N GLN A 273 12.95 -41.29 -48.02
CA GLN A 273 12.19 -42.32 -48.73
C GLN A 273 12.54 -42.39 -50.22
N SER A 274 13.15 -41.33 -50.78
CA SER A 274 13.55 -41.21 -52.18
C SER A 274 15.01 -40.73 -52.31
N PRO A 275 16.01 -41.59 -52.03
CA PRO A 275 17.42 -41.18 -51.95
C PRO A 275 17.99 -40.48 -53.20
N ARG A 276 17.42 -40.75 -54.39
CA ARG A 276 17.83 -40.10 -55.65
C ARG A 276 17.52 -38.60 -55.70
N ASN A 277 16.48 -38.16 -54.99
CA ASN A 277 16.06 -36.76 -54.93
C ASN A 277 16.55 -36.07 -53.67
N PHE A 278 17.33 -36.76 -52.82
CA PHE A 278 17.74 -36.26 -51.53
C PHE A 278 18.58 -34.98 -51.63
N THR A 279 19.52 -34.95 -52.57
CA THR A 279 20.41 -33.81 -52.80
C THR A 279 19.65 -32.57 -53.27
N ALA A 280 18.69 -32.75 -54.19
CA ALA A 280 17.81 -31.68 -54.66
C ALA A 280 16.95 -31.11 -53.52
N ILE A 281 16.28 -31.98 -52.75
CA ILE A 281 15.43 -31.54 -51.62
C ILE A 281 16.26 -30.88 -50.53
N MET A 282 17.47 -31.37 -50.25
CA MET A 282 18.38 -30.73 -49.30
C MET A 282 18.81 -29.33 -49.76
N SER A 283 19.01 -29.12 -51.07
CA SER A 283 19.34 -27.81 -51.63
C SER A 283 18.17 -26.85 -51.49
N GLU A 284 16.96 -27.31 -51.80
CA GLU A 284 15.73 -26.53 -51.61
C GLU A 284 15.53 -26.13 -50.14
N VAL A 285 15.72 -27.06 -49.19
CA VAL A 285 15.62 -26.77 -47.75
C VAL A 285 16.66 -25.72 -47.33
N LYS A 286 17.88 -25.83 -47.83
CA LYS A 286 18.96 -24.89 -47.53
C LYS A 286 18.69 -23.50 -48.10
N GLU A 287 18.29 -23.41 -49.35
CA GLU A 287 17.97 -22.13 -50.00
C GLU A 287 16.79 -21.44 -49.32
N ALA A 288 15.70 -22.18 -49.08
CA ALA A 288 14.51 -21.65 -48.43
C ALA A 288 14.76 -21.19 -46.98
N SER A 289 15.53 -21.97 -46.19
CA SER A 289 15.89 -21.55 -44.82
C SER A 289 16.86 -20.38 -44.80
N SER A 290 17.86 -20.37 -45.70
CA SER A 290 18.80 -19.25 -45.81
C SER A 290 18.08 -17.95 -46.21
N GLU A 291 17.13 -18.01 -47.14
CA GLU A 291 16.35 -16.84 -47.55
C GLU A 291 15.45 -16.34 -46.41
N TYR A 292 14.76 -17.26 -45.72
CA TYR A 292 13.88 -16.91 -44.60
C TYR A 292 14.65 -16.28 -43.43
N PHE A 293 15.69 -16.95 -42.93
CA PHE A 293 16.46 -16.46 -41.78
C PHE A 293 17.33 -15.25 -42.14
N GLY A 294 17.77 -15.11 -43.39
CA GLY A 294 18.42 -13.89 -43.87
C GLY A 294 17.49 -12.69 -43.76
N LYS A 295 16.29 -12.77 -44.37
CA LYS A 295 15.27 -11.71 -44.27
C LYS A 295 14.84 -11.45 -42.83
N LEU A 296 14.67 -12.48 -42.02
CA LEU A 296 14.31 -12.33 -40.61
C LEU A 296 15.40 -11.60 -39.81
N THR A 297 16.67 -11.94 -40.02
CA THR A 297 17.80 -11.29 -39.36
C THR A 297 17.90 -9.82 -39.74
N ASP A 298 17.76 -9.51 -41.03
CA ASP A 298 17.76 -8.12 -41.53
C ASP A 298 16.62 -7.30 -40.94
N VAL A 299 15.42 -7.90 -40.87
CA VAL A 299 14.23 -7.26 -40.33
C VAL A 299 14.37 -6.99 -38.83
N LEU A 300 14.77 -8.00 -38.04
CA LEU A 300 14.92 -7.87 -36.59
C LEU A 300 16.12 -6.99 -36.19
N GLY A 301 17.16 -6.93 -37.02
CA GLY A 301 18.32 -6.06 -36.82
C GLY A 301 17.97 -4.57 -36.99
N ASN A 302 16.98 -4.26 -37.83
CA ASN A 302 16.52 -2.89 -38.07
C ASN A 302 15.38 -2.45 -37.14
N TRP A 303 14.80 -3.37 -36.36
CA TRP A 303 13.66 -3.07 -35.50
C TRP A 303 14.08 -2.93 -34.04
N SER A 304 13.70 -1.81 -33.43
CA SER A 304 13.90 -1.55 -32.01
C SER A 304 12.90 -2.32 -31.15
N THR A 305 13.33 -2.65 -29.94
CA THR A 305 12.54 -3.29 -28.88
C THR A 305 11.36 -2.43 -28.39
N GLY A 306 11.37 -1.12 -28.69
CA GLY A 306 10.35 -0.17 -28.23
C GLY A 306 10.55 0.31 -26.79
N THR A 307 11.59 -0.18 -26.11
CA THR A 307 12.12 0.38 -24.86
C THR A 307 12.99 1.60 -25.15
N ASP A 308 13.19 2.46 -24.16
CA ASP A 308 13.87 3.75 -24.35
C ASP A 308 15.38 3.61 -24.64
N ASP A 309 15.91 2.39 -24.59
CA ASP A 309 17.28 2.03 -25.00
C ASP A 309 17.39 1.93 -26.52
N GLU A 310 17.80 3.04 -27.17
CA GLU A 310 17.94 3.15 -28.63
C GLU A 310 18.92 2.13 -29.26
N ASN A 311 19.83 1.57 -28.46
CA ASN A 311 20.86 0.63 -28.94
C ASN A 311 20.41 -0.85 -28.91
N THR A 312 19.23 -1.18 -28.39
CA THR A 312 18.76 -2.57 -28.29
C THR A 312 17.82 -2.93 -29.45
N THR A 313 18.30 -3.81 -30.33
CA THR A 313 17.50 -4.33 -31.45
C THR A 313 16.77 -5.60 -31.01
N LEU A 314 15.63 -5.90 -31.64
CA LEU A 314 14.91 -7.16 -31.39
C LEU A 314 15.82 -8.37 -31.68
N LEU A 315 16.70 -8.26 -32.68
CA LEU A 315 17.70 -9.30 -32.97
C LEU A 315 18.63 -9.54 -31.79
N SER A 316 19.23 -8.49 -31.21
CA SER A 316 20.16 -8.62 -30.09
C SER A 316 19.52 -9.32 -28.88
N VAL A 317 18.26 -8.97 -28.58
CA VAL A 317 17.50 -9.58 -27.48
C VAL A 317 17.22 -11.06 -27.72
N VAL A 318 16.88 -11.43 -28.96
CA VAL A 318 16.64 -12.84 -29.31
C VAL A 318 17.95 -13.64 -29.27
N LEU A 319 19.04 -13.12 -29.85
CA LEU A 319 20.33 -13.82 -29.86
C LEU A 319 20.88 -14.03 -28.45
N ASP A 320 20.78 -13.02 -27.59
CA ASP A 320 21.18 -13.11 -26.17
C ASP A 320 20.37 -14.16 -25.42
N LYS A 321 19.04 -14.19 -25.63
CA LYS A 321 18.15 -15.17 -24.98
C LYS A 321 18.52 -16.62 -25.31
N TYR A 322 18.91 -16.89 -26.56
CA TYR A 322 19.27 -18.23 -27.02
C TYR A 322 20.77 -18.53 -26.90
N GLY A 323 21.61 -17.52 -26.66
CA GLY A 323 23.07 -17.67 -26.59
C GLY A 323 23.71 -18.10 -27.91
N VAL A 324 23.17 -17.65 -29.05
CA VAL A 324 23.61 -18.08 -30.40
C VAL A 324 24.10 -16.89 -31.23
N GLU A 325 25.10 -17.12 -32.08
CA GLU A 325 25.65 -16.13 -33.02
C GLU A 325 24.68 -15.78 -34.17
N SER A 326 23.83 -16.73 -34.59
CA SER A 326 22.90 -16.57 -35.71
C SER A 326 21.65 -17.43 -35.57
N LEU A 327 20.50 -16.90 -35.99
CA LEU A 327 19.23 -17.63 -36.04
C LEU A 327 19.28 -18.83 -37.00
N LEU A 328 20.07 -18.72 -38.08
CA LEU A 328 20.26 -19.81 -39.04
C LEU A 328 20.98 -20.99 -38.38
N LEU A 329 21.99 -20.72 -37.55
CA LEU A 329 22.71 -21.76 -36.82
C LEU A 329 21.77 -22.47 -35.82
N LEU A 330 20.93 -21.72 -35.12
CA LEU A 330 19.94 -22.28 -34.19
C LEU A 330 18.95 -23.21 -34.91
N PHE A 331 18.46 -22.81 -36.08
CA PHE A 331 17.62 -23.65 -36.95
C PHE A 331 18.32 -24.97 -37.30
N TRP A 332 19.57 -24.91 -37.78
CA TRP A 332 20.30 -26.12 -38.17
C TRP A 332 20.58 -27.04 -36.99
N VAL A 333 20.93 -26.51 -35.82
CA VAL A 333 21.14 -27.33 -34.61
C VAL A 333 19.86 -28.10 -34.25
N GLN A 334 18.70 -27.43 -34.21
CA GLN A 334 17.43 -28.07 -33.85
C GLN A 334 16.93 -29.03 -34.94
N LEU A 335 17.05 -28.65 -36.21
CA LEU A 335 16.70 -29.50 -37.35
C LEU A 335 17.54 -30.77 -37.34
N ASN A 336 18.84 -30.63 -37.11
CA ASN A 336 19.77 -31.75 -37.10
C ASN A 336 19.42 -32.76 -36.00
N GLN A 337 19.12 -32.30 -34.79
CA GLN A 337 18.71 -33.18 -33.69
C GLN A 337 17.44 -33.99 -34.02
N LYS A 338 16.44 -33.38 -34.66
CA LYS A 338 15.21 -34.09 -35.09
C LYS A 338 15.47 -35.02 -36.26
N PHE A 339 16.25 -34.57 -37.23
CA PHE A 339 16.59 -35.33 -38.42
C PHE A 339 17.42 -36.59 -38.07
N LYS A 340 18.41 -36.47 -37.17
CA LYS A 340 19.17 -37.59 -36.63
C LYS A 340 18.28 -38.69 -36.05
N LYS A 341 17.29 -38.31 -35.24
CA LYS A 341 16.30 -39.26 -34.67
C LYS A 341 15.50 -39.97 -35.77
N ASN A 342 15.09 -39.24 -36.82
CA ASN A 342 14.35 -39.82 -37.94
C ASN A 342 15.21 -40.77 -38.79
N ILE A 343 16.49 -40.48 -38.98
CA ILE A 343 17.45 -41.39 -39.64
C ILE A 343 17.57 -42.67 -38.82
N VAL A 344 17.87 -42.58 -37.53
CA VAL A 344 18.04 -43.74 -36.65
C VAL A 344 16.77 -44.60 -36.65
N ALA A 345 15.59 -43.99 -36.53
CA ALA A 345 14.33 -44.70 -36.60
C ALA A 345 14.10 -45.40 -37.96
N SER A 346 14.51 -44.76 -39.06
CA SER A 346 14.41 -45.34 -40.41
C SER A 346 15.39 -46.50 -40.62
N MET A 347 16.60 -46.39 -40.07
CA MET A 347 17.63 -47.43 -40.11
C MET A 347 17.27 -48.64 -39.23
N ALA A 348 16.74 -48.41 -38.04
CA ALA A 348 16.27 -49.47 -37.12
C ALA A 348 15.14 -50.32 -37.71
N ARG A 349 14.30 -49.75 -38.58
CA ARG A 349 13.23 -50.50 -39.28
C ARG A 349 13.75 -51.49 -40.32
N GLY A 350 15.01 -51.40 -40.76
CA GLY A 350 15.69 -52.40 -41.58
C GLY A 350 15.11 -52.68 -42.98
N GLY A 351 14.14 -51.88 -43.44
CA GLY A 351 13.42 -52.09 -44.70
C GLY A 351 14.21 -51.69 -45.96
N PRO A 352 13.57 -51.72 -47.14
CA PRO A 352 14.18 -51.33 -48.43
C PRO A 352 14.79 -49.92 -48.41
N ILE A 353 14.17 -49.01 -47.66
CA ILE A 353 14.64 -47.62 -47.48
C ILE A 353 16.02 -47.59 -46.80
N ALA A 354 16.22 -48.35 -45.72
CA ALA A 354 17.50 -48.40 -45.00
C ALA A 354 18.62 -49.00 -45.86
N LYS A 355 18.31 -50.02 -46.66
CA LYS A 355 19.27 -50.62 -47.61
C LYS A 355 19.68 -49.61 -48.69
N ASN A 356 18.71 -48.90 -49.27
CA ASN A 356 18.98 -47.87 -50.27
C ASN A 356 19.80 -46.70 -49.68
N LEU A 357 19.48 -46.26 -48.46
CA LEU A 357 20.25 -45.20 -47.79
C LEU A 357 21.72 -45.58 -47.59
N ARG A 358 22.04 -46.82 -47.24
CA ARG A 358 23.44 -47.30 -47.14
C ARG A 358 24.17 -47.27 -48.49
N VAL A 359 23.48 -47.64 -49.57
CA VAL A 359 24.07 -47.60 -50.93
C VAL A 359 24.37 -46.17 -51.36
N TYR A 360 23.50 -45.22 -51.03
CA TYR A 360 23.66 -43.81 -51.41
C TYR A 360 24.38 -42.94 -50.35
N SER A 361 24.75 -43.49 -49.18
CA SER A 361 25.35 -42.76 -48.04
C SER A 361 26.57 -41.92 -48.43
N LYS A 362 27.51 -42.52 -49.18
CA LYS A 362 28.73 -41.84 -49.64
C LYS A 362 28.44 -40.69 -50.61
N GLY A 363 27.46 -40.88 -51.51
CA GLY A 363 27.05 -39.84 -52.46
C GLY A 363 26.35 -38.66 -51.77
N ILE A 364 25.46 -38.96 -50.82
CA ILE A 364 24.77 -37.94 -50.02
C ILE A 364 25.78 -37.13 -49.18
N SER A 365 26.73 -37.81 -48.55
CA SER A 365 27.77 -37.16 -47.74
C SER A 365 28.69 -36.27 -48.58
N ALA A 366 29.07 -36.70 -49.80
CA ALA A 366 29.85 -35.90 -50.73
C ALA A 366 29.08 -34.65 -51.20
N SER A 367 27.78 -34.78 -51.50
CA SER A 367 26.96 -33.62 -51.88
C SER A 367 26.81 -32.62 -50.73
N VAL A 368 26.72 -33.06 -49.48
CA VAL A 368 26.66 -32.15 -48.32
C VAL A 368 27.98 -31.38 -48.14
N LEU A 369 29.12 -32.03 -48.40
CA LEU A 369 30.45 -31.40 -48.39
C LEU A 369 30.58 -30.29 -49.45
N GLU A 370 29.99 -30.48 -50.63
CA GLU A 370 30.00 -29.49 -51.71
C GLU A 370 28.97 -28.37 -51.50
N MET A 371 27.81 -28.69 -50.91
CA MET A 371 26.70 -27.76 -50.74
C MET A 371 26.92 -26.76 -49.60
N PHE A 372 27.49 -27.16 -48.46
CA PHE A 372 27.61 -26.29 -47.28
C PHE A 372 29.00 -25.65 -47.17
N LYS A 373 29.05 -24.31 -47.26
CA LYS A 373 30.30 -23.54 -47.11
C LYS A 373 30.70 -23.28 -45.65
N SER A 374 29.73 -23.32 -44.73
CA SER A 374 29.95 -23.15 -43.30
C SER A 374 30.40 -24.45 -42.66
N GLU A 375 31.55 -24.43 -41.97
CA GLU A 375 32.13 -25.60 -41.31
C GLU A 375 31.21 -26.17 -40.23
N LYS A 376 30.61 -25.30 -39.40
CA LYS A 376 29.67 -25.71 -38.32
C LYS A 376 28.39 -26.38 -38.87
N GLU A 377 27.80 -25.85 -39.93
CA GLU A 377 26.57 -26.42 -40.54
C GLU A 377 26.85 -27.78 -41.19
N ARG A 378 28.01 -27.88 -41.86
CA ARG A 378 28.48 -29.10 -42.50
C ARG A 378 28.72 -30.21 -41.49
N GLU A 379 29.40 -29.92 -40.39
CA GLU A 379 29.67 -30.90 -39.33
C GLU A 379 28.38 -31.44 -38.69
N LEU A 380 27.39 -30.58 -38.43
CA LEU A 380 26.10 -30.99 -37.88
C LEU A 380 25.41 -32.03 -38.79
N LEU A 381 25.29 -31.74 -40.08
CA LEU A 381 24.61 -32.62 -41.02
C LEU A 381 25.39 -33.92 -41.28
N LEU A 382 26.73 -33.86 -41.32
CA LEU A 382 27.56 -35.05 -41.43
C LEU A 382 27.45 -35.95 -40.19
N ASP A 383 27.34 -35.40 -38.97
CA ASP A 383 27.07 -36.18 -37.75
C ASP A 383 25.70 -36.89 -37.81
N SER A 384 24.67 -36.26 -38.37
CA SER A 384 23.39 -36.93 -38.59
C SER A 384 23.46 -38.04 -39.63
N LEU A 385 24.19 -37.83 -40.73
CA LEU A 385 24.33 -38.81 -41.80
C LEU A 385 25.23 -39.98 -41.42
N ALA A 386 26.20 -39.77 -40.52
CA ALA A 386 27.03 -40.84 -39.97
C ALA A 386 26.21 -41.95 -39.27
N MET A 387 25.01 -41.61 -38.78
CA MET A 387 24.07 -42.58 -38.20
C MET A 387 23.50 -43.59 -39.21
N ILE A 388 23.66 -43.37 -40.53
CA ILE A 388 23.28 -44.33 -41.58
C ILE A 388 24.23 -45.54 -41.61
N ASP A 389 25.51 -45.30 -41.32
CA ASP A 389 26.58 -46.30 -41.35
C ASP A 389 26.88 -46.88 -39.96
N TYR A 390 26.23 -46.34 -38.92
CA TYR A 390 26.29 -46.86 -37.55
C TYR A 390 25.65 -48.25 -37.51
N LYS A 391 26.38 -49.22 -36.95
CA LYS A 391 26.00 -50.64 -36.91
C LYS A 391 24.94 -50.94 -35.87
#